data_AF-A0A3C8CCH5-F1
#
_entry.id   AF-A0A3C8CCH5-F1
#
_cell.length_a   1.000
_cell.length_b   1.000
_cell.length_c   1.000
_cell.angle_alpha   90.00
_cell.angle_beta   90.00
_cell.angle_gamma   90.00
#
_symmetry.space_group_name_H-M   'P 1'
#
loop_
_entity.id
_entity.type
_entity.pdbx_description
1 polymer ?
#
loop_
_entity_poly.entity_id
_entity_poly.type
_entity_poly.pdbx_seq_one_letter_code
_entity_poly.pdbx_strand_id
1 'polypeptide(L)'
;WAHVSAILFFLTLLPRSKHFHILTSIPNVFFSNLNHGNGLHRIEFEDNETFGVTKVENFTWKQMLDLHTCTQCGRCDQVCPALATGKPLSPQQLTVDLRDHLNGPPGSDMSLLGDIIQDETLWACTTCGACEAACPVMIEYVDKVIDLRRGLVLSEDRYPKEFESAFKSLETQSNPWGFPKHSRSDWAATGLNVPIWDKNNPSEYLYFVGCNGSFDTRGKKISESVVKALKQAGVSFSILGKDEGCTGD
;
A
#
# COMPACT_ATOMS: atom_id res chain seq x y z
N TRP A 1 -5.15 12.85 -48.88
CA TRP A 1 -6.35 12.92 -48.02
C TRP A 1 -6.58 11.65 -47.22
N ALA A 2 -6.84 10.49 -47.83
CA ALA A 2 -7.07 9.23 -47.10
C ALA A 2 -5.96 8.86 -46.09
N HIS A 3 -4.68 8.98 -46.49
CA HIS A 3 -3.55 8.75 -45.58
C HIS A 3 -3.55 9.68 -44.35
N VAL A 4 -3.81 10.96 -44.54
CA VAL A 4 -3.88 11.95 -43.46
C VAL A 4 -5.05 11.66 -42.53
N SER A 5 -6.23 11.34 -43.09
CA SER A 5 -7.39 10.92 -42.31
C SER A 5 -7.13 9.66 -41.49
N ALA A 6 -6.42 8.68 -42.06
CA ALA A 6 -6.03 7.46 -41.36
C ALA A 6 -5.07 7.75 -40.20
N ILE A 7 -4.08 8.63 -40.39
CA ILE A 7 -3.17 9.06 -39.31
C ILE A 7 -3.94 9.77 -38.19
N LEU A 8 -4.79 10.73 -38.53
CA LEU A 8 -5.56 11.49 -37.53
C LEU A 8 -6.51 10.58 -36.73
N PHE A 9 -7.14 9.60 -37.40
CA PHE A 9 -7.97 8.60 -36.74
C PHE A 9 -7.14 7.67 -35.83
N PHE A 10 -5.96 7.23 -36.30
CA PHE A 10 -5.10 6.39 -35.47
C PHE A 10 -4.57 7.14 -34.25
N LEU A 11 -4.26 8.43 -34.39
CA LEU A 11 -3.78 9.28 -33.29
C LEU A 11 -4.80 9.42 -32.16
N THR A 12 -6.11 9.44 -32.47
CA THR A 12 -7.16 9.46 -31.45
C THR A 12 -7.45 8.08 -30.85
N LEU A 13 -7.25 7.01 -31.62
CA LEU A 13 -7.39 5.63 -31.14
C LEU A 13 -6.23 5.16 -30.28
N LEU A 14 -5.03 5.70 -30.51
CA LEU A 14 -3.81 5.27 -29.83
C LEU A 14 -3.99 5.28 -28.30
N PRO A 15 -4.30 6.43 -27.63
CA PRO A 15 -4.43 6.50 -26.17
C PRO A 15 -5.49 5.57 -25.57
N ARG A 16 -6.54 5.26 -26.35
CA ARG A 16 -7.67 4.40 -25.95
C ARG A 16 -7.44 2.92 -26.20
N SER A 17 -6.33 2.55 -26.83
CA SER A 17 -6.06 1.17 -27.22
C SER A 17 -4.82 0.64 -26.53
N LYS A 18 -4.64 -0.68 -26.59
CA LYS A 18 -3.39 -1.31 -26.13
C LYS A 18 -2.15 -0.76 -26.82
N HIS A 19 -2.24 -0.13 -28.00
CA HIS A 19 -1.06 0.28 -28.78
C HIS A 19 -0.32 1.48 -28.20
N PHE A 20 -0.92 2.26 -27.30
CA PHE A 20 -0.24 3.41 -26.71
C PHE A 20 1.01 3.03 -25.93
N HIS A 21 1.07 1.80 -25.40
CA HIS A 21 2.27 1.28 -24.74
C HIS A 21 3.54 1.42 -25.58
N ILE A 22 3.44 1.38 -26.92
CA ILE A 22 4.60 1.50 -27.81
C ILE A 22 5.31 2.85 -27.60
N LEU A 23 4.55 3.91 -27.31
CA LEU A 23 5.09 5.24 -27.04
C LEU A 23 5.43 5.44 -25.56
N THR A 24 4.63 4.88 -24.66
CA THR A 24 4.75 5.15 -23.21
C THR A 24 5.70 4.20 -22.48
N SER A 25 6.04 3.03 -23.03
CA SER A 25 6.90 2.03 -22.35
C SER A 25 8.29 2.57 -22.02
N ILE A 26 8.94 3.28 -22.95
CA ILE A 26 10.29 3.82 -22.71
C ILE A 26 10.26 4.88 -21.59
N PRO A 27 9.41 5.92 -21.64
CA PRO A 27 9.24 6.84 -20.51
C PRO A 27 8.90 6.13 -19.21
N ASN A 28 7.99 5.15 -19.24
CA ASN A 28 7.54 4.49 -18.01
C ASN A 28 8.67 3.73 -17.32
N VAL A 29 9.46 2.98 -18.09
CA VAL A 29 10.64 2.28 -17.58
C VAL A 29 11.70 3.28 -17.10
N PHE A 30 11.89 4.39 -17.81
CA PHE A 30 12.85 5.41 -17.40
C PHE A 30 12.48 6.07 -16.06
N PHE A 31 11.18 6.30 -15.82
CA PHE A 31 10.66 6.89 -14.59
C PHE A 31 10.17 5.85 -13.56
N SER A 32 10.49 4.57 -13.73
CA SER A 32 10.04 3.53 -12.80
C SER A 32 10.72 3.67 -11.44
N ASN A 33 9.99 3.35 -10.37
CA ASN A 33 10.56 3.30 -9.04
C ASN A 33 11.54 2.12 -8.88
N LEU A 34 12.83 2.43 -8.69
CA LEU A 34 13.88 1.43 -8.48
C LEU A 34 13.91 0.88 -7.04
N ASN A 35 13.25 1.57 -6.10
CA ASN A 35 13.09 1.08 -4.74
C ASN A 35 11.92 0.10 -4.71
N HIS A 36 12.17 -1.11 -5.19
CA HIS A 36 11.17 -2.17 -5.22
C HIS A 36 10.76 -2.55 -3.79
N GLY A 37 9.46 -2.47 -3.50
CA GLY A 37 8.91 -2.83 -2.20
C GLY A 37 7.62 -2.06 -1.89
N ASN A 38 7.03 -2.37 -0.74
CA ASN A 38 5.78 -1.77 -0.27
C ASN A 38 6.01 -0.42 0.41
N GLY A 39 6.92 0.38 -0.14
CA GLY A 39 7.33 1.66 0.43
C GLY A 39 6.22 2.69 0.32
N LEU A 40 5.21 2.59 1.19
CA LEU A 40 4.07 3.49 1.18
C LEU A 40 4.55 4.92 1.38
N HIS A 41 4.20 5.82 0.45
CA HIS A 41 4.47 7.22 0.64
C HIS A 41 3.65 7.77 1.81
N ARG A 42 4.24 8.69 2.57
CA ARG A 42 3.57 9.35 3.69
C ARG A 42 2.47 10.27 3.16
N ILE A 43 1.30 10.23 3.80
CA ILE A 43 0.21 11.18 3.52
C ILE A 43 0.52 12.50 4.21
N GLU A 44 0.37 13.60 3.49
CA GLU A 44 0.43 14.96 4.02
C GLU A 44 -0.98 15.39 4.42
N PHE A 45 -1.20 15.60 5.72
CA PHE A 45 -2.51 15.88 6.29
C PHE A 45 -2.87 17.37 6.38
N GLU A 46 -1.89 18.26 6.29
CA GLU A 46 -2.07 19.69 6.61
C GLU A 46 -2.78 20.48 5.50
N ASP A 47 -2.65 20.06 4.23
CA ASP A 47 -3.08 20.87 3.07
C ASP A 47 -4.07 20.16 2.11
N ASN A 48 -4.55 18.95 2.44
CA ASN A 48 -5.36 18.14 1.52
C ASN A 48 -6.82 17.98 1.97
N GLU A 49 -7.77 18.28 1.08
CA GLU A 49 -9.21 18.04 1.29
C GLU A 49 -9.62 16.58 1.06
N THR A 50 -8.80 15.81 0.33
CA THR A 50 -9.04 14.40 0.01
C THR A 50 -7.81 13.56 0.30
N PHE A 51 -8.00 12.39 0.90
CA PHE A 51 -6.91 11.50 1.29
C PHE A 51 -6.96 10.22 0.47
N GLY A 52 -6.00 10.05 -0.44
CA GLY A 52 -6.00 8.97 -1.42
C GLY A 52 -6.76 9.34 -2.70
N VAL A 53 -7.18 8.33 -3.46
CA VAL A 53 -7.77 8.49 -4.79
C VAL A 53 -9.23 8.04 -4.77
N THR A 54 -10.15 9.00 -4.91
CA THR A 54 -11.60 8.76 -5.11
C THR A 54 -12.07 9.07 -6.54
N LYS A 55 -11.27 9.84 -7.29
CA LYS A 55 -11.49 10.19 -8.70
C LYS A 55 -10.23 9.89 -9.51
N VAL A 56 -10.37 9.52 -10.77
CA VAL A 56 -9.23 9.05 -11.58
C VAL A 56 -8.23 10.18 -11.85
N GLU A 57 -8.69 11.43 -11.84
CA GLU A 57 -7.87 12.63 -11.99
C GLU A 57 -7.00 12.91 -10.76
N ASN A 58 -7.27 12.27 -9.62
CA ASN A 58 -6.46 12.41 -8.41
C ASN A 58 -5.20 11.53 -8.44
N PHE A 59 -5.04 10.67 -9.45
CA PHE A 59 -3.78 9.94 -9.63
C PHE A 59 -2.63 10.90 -9.97
N THR A 60 -1.44 10.57 -9.52
CA THR A 60 -0.22 11.27 -9.94
C THR A 60 0.01 11.09 -11.45
N TRP A 61 0.81 12.00 -12.04
CA TRP A 61 1.18 11.91 -13.46
C TRP A 61 1.81 10.55 -13.81
N LYS A 62 2.61 9.97 -12.91
CA LYS A 62 3.26 8.66 -13.11
C LYS A 62 2.26 7.52 -13.05
N GLN A 63 1.34 7.55 -12.08
CA GLN A 63 0.26 6.57 -12.00
C GLN A 63 -0.64 6.62 -13.24
N MET A 64 -0.94 7.80 -13.79
CA MET A 64 -1.66 7.93 -15.05
C MET A 64 -0.85 7.39 -16.25
N LEU A 65 0.46 7.65 -16.30
CA LEU A 65 1.35 7.09 -17.33
C LEU A 65 1.35 5.55 -17.30
N ASP A 66 1.34 4.94 -16.12
CA ASP A 66 1.28 3.49 -15.94
C ASP A 66 0.02 2.88 -16.60
N LEU A 67 -1.15 3.52 -16.42
CA LEU A 67 -2.43 3.05 -17.01
C LEU A 67 -2.34 2.94 -18.54
N HIS A 68 -1.68 3.91 -19.13
CA HIS A 68 -1.44 4.04 -20.57
C HIS A 68 -0.31 3.14 -21.10
N THR A 69 0.49 2.56 -20.21
CA THR A 69 1.64 1.71 -20.56
C THR A 69 1.29 0.23 -20.59
N CYS A 70 0.12 -0.18 -20.09
CA CYS A 70 -0.27 -1.58 -20.01
C CYS A 70 -0.29 -2.26 -21.40
N THR A 71 0.55 -3.28 -21.55
CA THR A 71 0.65 -4.11 -22.78
C THR A 71 -0.44 -5.17 -22.89
N GLN A 72 -1.25 -5.35 -21.84
CA GLN A 72 -2.25 -6.42 -21.71
C GLN A 72 -1.65 -7.84 -21.92
N CYS A 73 -0.39 -8.06 -21.49
CA CYS A 73 0.30 -9.35 -21.64
C CYS A 73 -0.11 -10.43 -20.61
N GLY A 74 -0.72 -10.04 -19.49
CA GLY A 74 -1.29 -10.96 -18.49
C GLY A 74 -0.28 -11.53 -17.49
N ARG A 75 1.00 -11.15 -17.56
CA ARG A 75 2.03 -11.64 -16.62
C ARG A 75 1.70 -11.35 -15.16
N CYS A 76 1.16 -10.17 -14.89
CA CYS A 76 0.75 -9.76 -13.55
C CYS A 76 -0.39 -10.61 -12.99
N ASP A 77 -1.31 -11.07 -13.84
CA ASP A 77 -2.40 -11.97 -13.46
C ASP A 77 -1.89 -13.37 -13.10
N GLN A 78 -0.96 -13.90 -13.90
CA GLN A 78 -0.39 -15.24 -13.69
C GLN A 78 0.35 -15.39 -12.35
N VAL A 79 0.91 -14.30 -11.83
CA VAL A 79 1.64 -14.28 -10.56
C VAL A 79 0.82 -13.74 -9.39
N CYS A 80 -0.44 -13.34 -9.62
CA CYS A 80 -1.28 -12.78 -8.58
C CYS A 80 -1.86 -13.90 -7.68
N PRO A 81 -1.50 -13.97 -6.38
CA PRO A 81 -2.02 -15.00 -5.49
C PRO A 81 -3.52 -14.86 -5.22
N ALA A 82 -4.03 -13.62 -5.22
CA ALA A 82 -5.46 -13.35 -5.05
C ALA A 82 -6.27 -13.90 -6.23
N LEU A 83 -5.84 -13.63 -7.46
CA LEU A 83 -6.50 -14.17 -8.65
C LEU A 83 -6.43 -15.70 -8.69
N ALA A 84 -5.27 -16.28 -8.37
CA ALA A 84 -5.06 -17.72 -8.35
C ALA A 84 -5.99 -18.46 -7.38
N THR A 85 -6.49 -17.77 -6.34
CA THR A 85 -7.43 -18.31 -5.35
C THR A 85 -8.89 -17.94 -5.65
N GLY A 86 -9.18 -17.36 -6.82
CA GLY A 86 -10.54 -17.02 -7.26
C GLY A 86 -11.09 -15.73 -6.69
N LYS A 87 -10.27 -14.88 -6.05
CA LYS A 87 -10.67 -13.54 -5.61
C LYS A 87 -10.82 -12.59 -6.81
N PRO A 88 -11.65 -11.52 -6.71
CA PRO A 88 -11.95 -10.65 -7.84
C PRO A 88 -10.85 -9.61 -8.11
N LEU A 89 -9.58 -10.03 -8.22
CA LEU A 89 -8.46 -9.14 -8.51
C LEU A 89 -7.64 -9.65 -9.69
N SER A 90 -7.87 -9.10 -10.87
CA SER A 90 -6.93 -9.16 -12.00
C SER A 90 -6.16 -7.83 -12.05
N PRO A 91 -4.84 -7.82 -11.73
CA PRO A 91 -4.03 -6.61 -11.89
C PRO A 91 -4.06 -6.04 -13.31
N GLN A 92 -4.11 -6.89 -14.35
CA GLN A 92 -4.28 -6.46 -15.72
C GLN A 92 -5.60 -5.71 -15.90
N GLN A 93 -6.72 -6.33 -15.53
CA GLN A 93 -8.05 -5.77 -15.75
C GLN A 93 -8.23 -4.49 -14.94
N LEU A 94 -7.78 -4.47 -13.69
CA LEU A 94 -7.73 -3.26 -12.86
C LEU A 94 -7.09 -2.07 -13.61
N THR A 95 -5.94 -2.30 -14.24
CA THR A 95 -5.22 -1.22 -14.97
C THR A 95 -5.95 -0.81 -16.24
N VAL A 96 -6.57 -1.76 -16.93
CA VAL A 96 -7.38 -1.52 -18.13
C VAL A 96 -8.63 -0.71 -17.79
N ASP A 97 -9.36 -1.08 -16.74
CA ASP A 97 -10.57 -0.39 -16.29
C ASP A 97 -10.26 1.06 -15.87
N LEU A 98 -9.18 1.25 -15.12
CA LEU A 98 -8.70 2.59 -14.75
C LEU A 98 -8.33 3.43 -15.97
N ARG A 99 -7.62 2.87 -16.96
CA ARG A 99 -7.29 3.56 -18.21
C ARG A 99 -8.55 3.93 -18.98
N ASP A 100 -9.47 2.99 -19.11
CA ASP A 100 -10.66 3.18 -19.94
C ASP A 100 -11.61 4.19 -19.31
N HIS A 101 -11.69 4.23 -17.98
CA HIS A 101 -12.37 5.30 -17.24
C HIS A 101 -11.68 6.66 -17.40
N LEU A 102 -10.35 6.73 -17.29
CA LEU A 102 -9.58 7.97 -17.54
C LEU A 102 -9.81 8.51 -18.96
N ASN A 103 -9.95 7.62 -19.94
CA ASN A 103 -10.21 7.98 -21.34
C ASN A 103 -11.71 7.96 -21.69
N GLY A 104 -12.59 7.82 -20.70
CA GLY A 104 -14.04 7.83 -20.89
C GLY A 104 -14.54 9.19 -21.35
N PRO A 105 -15.83 9.30 -21.74
CA PRO A 105 -16.45 10.59 -21.95
C PRO A 105 -16.47 11.38 -20.63
N PRO A 106 -16.16 12.69 -20.66
CA PRO A 106 -16.28 13.53 -19.47
C PRO A 106 -17.74 13.58 -19.00
N GLY A 107 -17.95 13.56 -17.68
CA GLY A 107 -19.31 13.58 -17.10
C GLY A 107 -20.02 12.23 -17.07
N SER A 108 -19.29 11.12 -17.10
CA SER A 108 -19.84 9.80 -16.73
C SER A 108 -20.38 9.84 -15.29
N ASP A 109 -21.63 9.41 -15.09
CA ASP A 109 -22.25 9.30 -13.75
C ASP A 109 -21.65 8.15 -12.91
N MET A 110 -20.81 7.30 -13.50
CA MET A 110 -20.15 6.20 -12.79
C MET A 110 -19.05 6.69 -11.85
N SER A 111 -19.09 6.25 -10.60
CA SER A 111 -18.01 6.46 -9.62
C SER A 111 -16.81 5.56 -9.91
N LEU A 112 -15.60 6.09 -9.70
CA LEU A 112 -14.38 5.27 -9.76
C LEU A 112 -14.43 4.12 -8.75
N LEU A 113 -14.88 4.42 -7.52
CA LEU A 113 -14.94 3.47 -6.41
C LEU A 113 -16.38 2.95 -6.24
N GLY A 114 -16.59 1.66 -6.47
CA GLY A 114 -17.88 0.98 -6.38
C GLY A 114 -18.52 0.64 -7.73
N ASP A 115 -18.35 1.47 -8.76
CA ASP A 115 -18.86 1.15 -10.11
C ASP A 115 -17.75 0.62 -11.02
N ILE A 116 -16.72 1.45 -11.28
CA ILE A 116 -15.60 1.07 -12.17
C ILE A 116 -14.73 0.02 -11.49
N ILE A 117 -14.27 0.30 -10.27
CA ILE A 117 -13.48 -0.62 -9.48
C ILE A 117 -14.28 -1.03 -8.25
N GLN A 118 -14.58 -2.32 -8.14
CA GLN A 118 -15.31 -2.88 -7.01
C GLN A 118 -14.43 -2.85 -5.75
N ASP A 119 -15.00 -2.52 -4.58
CA ASP A 119 -14.25 -2.43 -3.33
C ASP A 119 -13.56 -3.75 -2.98
N GLU A 120 -14.24 -4.88 -3.22
CA GLU A 120 -13.69 -6.20 -2.96
C GLU A 120 -12.44 -6.49 -3.80
N THR A 121 -12.38 -5.99 -5.04
CA THR A 121 -11.19 -6.06 -5.89
C THR A 121 -10.01 -5.38 -5.22
N LEU A 122 -10.23 -4.20 -4.63
CA LEU A 122 -9.19 -3.46 -3.92
C LEU A 122 -8.76 -4.19 -2.66
N TRP A 123 -9.68 -4.71 -1.86
CA TRP A 123 -9.38 -5.43 -0.60
C TRP A 123 -8.79 -6.84 -0.82
N ALA A 124 -8.92 -7.41 -2.01
CA ALA A 124 -8.28 -8.68 -2.36
C ALA A 124 -6.75 -8.59 -2.53
N CYS A 125 -6.18 -7.40 -2.77
CA CYS A 125 -4.74 -7.23 -2.95
C CYS A 125 -3.96 -7.49 -1.65
N THR A 126 -2.98 -8.40 -1.69
CA THR A 126 -2.14 -8.70 -0.52
C THR A 126 -0.85 -7.87 -0.49
N THR A 127 -0.72 -6.85 -1.37
CA THR A 127 0.44 -5.96 -1.46
C THR A 127 1.77 -6.72 -1.51
N CYS A 128 1.83 -7.83 -2.25
CA CYS A 128 3.04 -8.67 -2.32
C CYS A 128 4.05 -8.23 -3.39
N GLY A 129 3.68 -7.28 -4.27
CA GLY A 129 4.55 -6.79 -5.34
C GLY A 129 4.83 -7.76 -6.50
N ALA A 130 4.28 -8.97 -6.49
CA ALA A 130 4.56 -9.98 -7.53
C ALA A 130 4.20 -9.49 -8.95
N CYS A 131 3.09 -8.75 -9.09
CA CYS A 131 2.66 -8.18 -10.36
C CYS A 131 3.65 -7.16 -10.93
N GLU A 132 4.25 -6.33 -10.08
CA GLU A 132 5.25 -5.33 -10.47
C GLU A 132 6.56 -6.02 -10.89
N ALA A 133 7.01 -7.01 -10.11
CA ALA A 133 8.21 -7.79 -10.41
C ALA A 133 8.09 -8.55 -11.75
N ALA A 134 6.88 -8.96 -12.14
CA ALA A 134 6.62 -9.65 -13.40
C ALA A 134 6.37 -8.70 -14.59
N CYS A 135 6.24 -7.39 -14.36
CA CYS A 135 5.82 -6.44 -15.38
C CYS A 135 6.99 -6.07 -16.31
N PRO A 136 6.90 -6.36 -17.63
CA PRO A 136 7.99 -6.10 -18.57
C PRO A 136 8.22 -4.60 -18.86
N VAL A 137 7.27 -3.75 -18.45
CA VAL A 137 7.26 -2.31 -18.69
C VAL A 137 7.18 -1.51 -17.39
N MET A 138 7.52 -2.15 -16.26
CA MET A 138 7.67 -1.54 -14.93
C MET A 138 6.46 -0.71 -14.48
N ILE A 139 5.24 -1.23 -14.70
CA ILE A 139 4.02 -0.63 -14.13
C ILE A 139 3.99 -0.89 -12.63
N GLU A 140 3.81 0.18 -11.87
CA GLU A 140 3.62 0.16 -10.43
C GLU A 140 2.13 -0.09 -10.14
N TYR A 141 1.80 -1.19 -9.47
CA TYR A 141 0.43 -1.62 -9.16
C TYR A 141 0.03 -1.29 -7.73
N VAL A 142 0.88 -1.60 -6.75
CA VAL A 142 0.59 -1.62 -5.32
C VAL A 142 0.21 -0.23 -4.84
N ASP A 143 0.99 0.79 -5.18
CA ASP A 143 0.75 2.16 -4.73
C ASP A 143 -0.63 2.67 -5.17
N LYS A 144 -1.04 2.41 -6.42
CA LYS A 144 -2.39 2.76 -6.89
C LYS A 144 -3.48 2.06 -6.08
N VAL A 145 -3.32 0.78 -5.77
CA VAL A 145 -4.30 0.05 -4.95
C VAL A 145 -4.37 0.62 -3.53
N ILE A 146 -3.22 0.98 -2.96
CA ILE A 146 -3.17 1.61 -1.64
C ILE A 146 -3.85 2.98 -1.65
N ASP A 147 -3.63 3.79 -2.68
CA ASP A 147 -4.26 5.10 -2.79
C ASP A 147 -5.77 5.01 -2.97
N LEU A 148 -6.26 4.03 -3.74
CA LEU A 148 -7.68 3.73 -3.86
C LEU A 148 -8.27 3.25 -2.51
N ARG A 149 -7.55 2.40 -1.76
CA ARG A 149 -7.95 1.99 -0.40
C ARG A 149 -7.97 3.16 0.58
N ARG A 150 -7.03 4.10 0.47
CA ARG A 150 -7.02 5.33 1.26
C ARG A 150 -8.25 6.19 0.97
N GLY A 151 -8.60 6.35 -0.31
CA GLY A 151 -9.83 7.03 -0.71
C GLY A 151 -11.07 6.39 -0.11
N LEU A 152 -11.18 5.05 -0.21
CA LEU A 152 -12.25 4.29 0.42
C LEU A 152 -12.36 4.54 1.93
N VAL A 153 -11.25 4.44 2.66
CA VAL A 153 -11.26 4.54 4.13
C VAL A 153 -11.43 5.99 4.61
N LEU A 154 -10.63 6.92 4.08
CA LEU A 154 -10.47 8.26 4.63
C LEU A 154 -11.40 9.30 4.01
N SER A 155 -11.98 9.03 2.84
CA SER A 155 -12.89 9.96 2.17
C SER A 155 -14.31 9.40 2.02
N GLU A 156 -14.46 8.09 1.86
CA GLU A 156 -15.77 7.47 1.64
C GLU A 156 -16.32 6.70 2.86
N ASP A 157 -15.53 6.54 3.94
CA ASP A 157 -15.86 5.71 5.11
C ASP A 157 -16.34 4.28 4.73
N ARG A 158 -15.68 3.70 3.72
CA ARG A 158 -15.97 2.36 3.17
C ARG A 158 -14.80 1.41 3.38
N TYR A 159 -15.03 0.34 4.14
CA TYR A 159 -14.06 -0.72 4.39
C TYR A 159 -14.78 -2.01 4.83
N PRO A 160 -14.09 -3.17 4.79
CA PRO A 160 -14.64 -4.42 5.31
C PRO A 160 -15.01 -4.28 6.80
N LYS A 161 -16.18 -4.80 7.19
CA LYS A 161 -16.68 -4.69 8.59
C LYS A 161 -15.74 -5.33 9.60
N GLU A 162 -14.97 -6.33 9.17
CA GLU A 162 -13.95 -6.99 9.96
C GLU A 162 -12.89 -5.99 10.50
N PHE A 163 -12.71 -4.84 9.84
CA PHE A 163 -11.72 -3.83 10.23
C PHE A 163 -12.20 -2.89 11.33
N GLU A 164 -13.52 -2.78 11.59
CA GLU A 164 -14.06 -1.87 12.61
C GLU A 164 -13.41 -2.08 13.97
N SER A 165 -13.28 -3.35 14.38
CA SER A 165 -12.66 -3.71 15.65
C SER A 165 -11.17 -3.35 15.71
N ALA A 166 -10.45 -3.52 14.60
CA ALA A 166 -9.04 -3.21 14.48
C ALA A 166 -8.82 -1.69 14.49
N PHE A 167 -9.62 -0.90 13.76
CA PHE A 167 -9.54 0.55 13.74
C PHE A 167 -9.82 1.16 15.12
N LYS A 168 -10.88 0.72 15.79
CA LYS A 168 -11.19 1.14 17.16
C LYS A 168 -10.06 0.79 18.12
N SER A 169 -9.45 -0.38 17.96
CA SER A 169 -8.32 -0.82 18.80
C SER A 169 -7.05 -0.02 18.52
N LEU A 170 -6.79 0.33 17.26
CA LEU A 170 -5.66 1.19 16.89
C LEU A 170 -5.82 2.60 17.48
N GLU A 171 -7.02 3.18 17.44
CA GLU A 171 -7.28 4.50 18.00
C GLU A 171 -7.15 4.50 19.54
N THR A 172 -7.76 3.53 20.21
CA THR A 172 -7.85 3.52 21.68
C THR A 172 -6.64 2.87 22.36
N GLN A 173 -6.10 1.78 21.78
CA GLN A 173 -5.04 0.95 22.36
C GLN A 173 -3.72 1.01 21.58
N SER A 174 -3.67 1.68 20.43
CA SER A 174 -2.48 1.75 19.58
C SER A 174 -1.93 0.37 19.20
N ASN A 175 -2.82 -0.62 19.04
CA ASN A 175 -2.55 -1.94 18.47
C ASN A 175 -3.84 -2.55 17.87
N PRO A 176 -3.75 -3.41 16.84
CA PRO A 176 -4.94 -3.90 16.14
C PRO A 176 -5.73 -5.00 16.88
N TRP A 177 -5.19 -5.56 17.97
CA TRP A 177 -5.80 -6.70 18.69
C TRP A 177 -6.56 -6.31 19.96
N GLY A 178 -6.55 -5.02 20.34
CA GLY A 178 -7.26 -4.52 21.51
C GLY A 178 -6.60 -4.86 22.85
N PHE A 179 -5.34 -5.28 22.85
CA PHE A 179 -4.61 -5.51 24.11
C PHE A 179 -4.39 -4.18 24.86
N PRO A 180 -4.49 -4.16 26.20
CA PRO A 180 -4.29 -2.93 26.96
C PRO A 180 -2.88 -2.36 26.82
N LYS A 181 -2.74 -1.04 26.61
CA LYS A 181 -1.45 -0.35 26.47
C LYS A 181 -0.43 -0.66 27.58
N HIS A 182 -0.89 -0.81 28.82
CA HIS A 182 0.00 -1.08 29.97
C HIS A 182 0.67 -2.46 29.92
N SER A 183 0.06 -3.44 29.24
CA SER A 183 0.61 -4.81 29.12
C SER A 183 1.71 -4.95 28.07
N ARG A 184 2.01 -3.87 27.33
CA ARG A 184 2.93 -3.87 26.19
C ARG A 184 4.35 -4.32 26.54
N SER A 185 4.82 -3.99 27.75
CA SER A 185 6.18 -4.32 28.21
C SER A 185 6.25 -5.58 29.09
N ASP A 186 5.17 -6.33 29.26
CA ASP A 186 5.13 -7.49 30.17
C ASP A 186 6.16 -8.56 29.80
N TRP A 187 6.37 -8.76 28.50
CA TRP A 187 7.37 -9.68 27.96
C TRP A 187 8.81 -9.26 28.33
N ALA A 188 9.05 -7.96 28.47
CA ALA A 188 10.37 -7.40 28.72
C ALA A 188 10.71 -7.35 30.21
N ALA A 189 9.70 -7.23 31.08
CA ALA A 189 9.84 -7.30 32.53
C ALA A 189 10.11 -8.75 33.00
N THR A 190 9.52 -9.74 32.35
CA THR A 190 9.61 -11.15 32.77
C THR A 190 10.97 -11.76 32.37
N GLY A 191 11.94 -11.72 33.29
CA GLY A 191 13.22 -12.42 33.16
C GLY A 191 14.31 -11.70 32.35
N LEU A 192 13.98 -10.62 31.64
CA LEU A 192 14.94 -9.86 30.85
C LEU A 192 15.33 -8.52 31.48
N ASN A 193 14.52 -7.88 32.33
CA ASN A 193 14.82 -6.58 32.95
C ASN A 193 15.30 -5.55 31.91
N VAL A 194 14.50 -5.31 30.88
CA VAL A 194 14.79 -4.29 29.86
C VAL A 194 14.42 -2.91 30.42
N PRO A 195 15.30 -1.90 30.37
CA PRO A 195 14.99 -0.58 30.88
C PRO A 195 13.94 0.13 29.99
N ILE A 196 13.06 0.89 30.64
CA ILE A 196 12.16 1.82 29.96
C ILE A 196 12.90 3.14 29.72
N TRP A 197 12.68 3.77 28.58
CA TRP A 197 13.32 5.03 28.23
C TRP A 197 13.00 6.12 29.25
N ASP A 198 14.03 6.82 29.72
CA ASP A 198 13.94 7.95 30.64
C ASP A 198 14.64 9.16 30.02
N LYS A 199 13.91 10.29 29.93
CA LYS A 199 14.44 11.55 29.42
C LYS A 199 15.66 12.05 30.21
N ASN A 200 15.74 11.76 31.50
CA ASN A 200 16.85 12.21 32.36
C ASN A 200 18.07 11.29 32.27
N ASN A 201 17.87 10.04 31.86
CA ASN A 201 18.93 9.03 31.72
C ASN A 201 18.76 8.29 30.38
N PRO A 202 18.92 8.99 29.24
CA PRO A 202 18.65 8.39 27.94
C PRO A 202 19.68 7.30 27.63
N SER A 203 19.20 6.15 27.17
CA SER A 203 20.05 5.15 26.53
C SER A 203 20.52 5.66 25.16
N GLU A 204 21.64 5.13 24.68
CA GLU A 204 22.17 5.49 23.35
C GLU A 204 21.20 5.09 22.23
N TYR A 205 20.59 3.91 22.37
CA TYR A 205 19.62 3.39 21.40
C TYR A 205 18.22 3.23 22.02
N LEU A 206 17.20 3.38 21.17
CA LEU A 206 15.83 3.01 21.48
C LEU A 206 15.46 1.80 20.62
N TYR A 207 15.13 0.68 21.26
CA TYR A 207 14.59 -0.47 20.55
C TYR A 207 13.08 -0.30 20.40
N PHE A 208 12.64 0.06 19.20
CA PHE A 208 11.22 0.09 18.85
C PHE A 208 10.73 -1.34 18.61
N VAL A 209 9.87 -1.84 19.49
CA VAL A 209 9.44 -3.25 19.53
C VAL A 209 8.28 -3.51 18.58
N GLY A 210 7.37 -2.55 18.48
CA GLY A 210 6.15 -2.64 17.70
C GLY A 210 5.08 -3.52 18.36
N CYS A 211 3.89 -3.49 17.77
CA CYS A 211 2.74 -4.25 18.23
C CYS A 211 2.98 -5.76 18.15
N ASN A 212 3.53 -6.28 17.04
CA ASN A 212 3.82 -7.70 16.90
C ASN A 212 4.81 -8.20 17.96
N GLY A 213 5.97 -7.56 18.11
CA GLY A 213 6.95 -7.92 19.13
C GLY A 213 6.45 -7.80 20.57
N SER A 214 5.51 -6.88 20.81
CA SER A 214 4.98 -6.64 22.16
C SER A 214 3.83 -7.55 22.57
N PHE A 215 3.00 -8.01 21.63
CA PHE A 215 1.75 -8.71 21.95
C PHE A 215 1.67 -10.13 21.38
N ASP A 216 2.14 -10.34 20.14
CA ASP A 216 2.08 -11.65 19.49
C ASP A 216 3.02 -12.66 20.15
N THR A 217 2.58 -13.90 20.30
CA THR A 217 3.36 -14.93 21.02
C THR A 217 4.60 -15.35 20.25
N ARG A 218 4.56 -15.32 18.91
CA ARG A 218 5.74 -15.61 18.08
C ARG A 218 6.64 -14.37 17.99
N GLY A 219 6.06 -13.18 17.85
CA GLY A 219 6.76 -11.89 17.86
C GLY A 219 7.59 -11.67 19.12
N LYS A 220 7.01 -11.93 20.30
CA LYS A 220 7.70 -11.82 21.59
C LYS A 220 9.02 -12.59 21.64
N LYS A 221 9.05 -13.83 21.12
CA LYS A 221 10.29 -14.64 21.08
C LYS A 221 11.40 -13.99 20.27
N ILE A 222 11.04 -13.27 19.20
CA ILE A 222 11.99 -12.52 18.37
C ILE A 222 12.53 -11.34 19.18
N SER A 223 11.65 -10.55 19.79
CA SER A 223 12.03 -9.41 20.63
C SER A 223 12.91 -9.80 21.81
N GLU A 224 12.58 -10.90 22.49
CA GLU A 224 13.41 -11.48 23.56
C GLU A 224 14.81 -11.88 23.06
N SER A 225 14.90 -12.45 21.85
CA SER A 225 16.18 -12.87 21.25
C SER A 225 17.04 -11.66 20.88
N VAL A 226 16.43 -10.61 20.32
CA VAL A 226 17.10 -9.32 20.03
C VAL A 226 17.64 -8.71 21.33
N VAL A 227 16.83 -8.63 22.38
CA VAL A 227 17.23 -8.13 23.69
C VAL A 227 18.43 -8.89 24.26
N LYS A 228 18.41 -10.23 24.20
CA LYS A 228 19.53 -11.07 24.67
C LYS A 228 20.82 -10.75 23.90
N ALA A 229 20.74 -10.61 22.58
CA ALA A 229 21.89 -10.25 21.75
C ALA A 229 22.44 -8.86 22.07
N LEU A 230 21.58 -7.85 22.19
CA LEU A 230 21.97 -6.49 22.55
C LEU A 230 22.65 -6.43 23.93
N LYS A 231 22.11 -7.15 24.92
CA LYS A 231 22.70 -7.24 26.26
C LYS A 231 24.07 -7.92 26.23
N GLN A 232 24.21 -9.01 25.48
CA GLN A 232 25.49 -9.71 25.35
C GLN A 232 26.54 -8.85 24.63
N ALA A 233 26.11 -8.00 23.70
CA ALA A 233 26.97 -7.04 23.01
C ALA A 233 27.30 -5.78 23.84
N GLY A 234 26.73 -5.63 25.04
CA GLY A 234 26.95 -4.46 25.89
C GLY A 234 26.34 -3.17 25.34
N VAL A 235 25.34 -3.27 24.45
CA VAL A 235 24.68 -2.10 23.87
C VAL A 235 23.83 -1.39 24.92
N SER A 236 23.94 -0.06 24.99
CA SER A 236 23.07 0.77 25.83
C SER A 236 21.75 1.03 25.12
N PHE A 237 20.68 0.33 25.51
CA PHE A 237 19.36 0.49 24.90
C PHE A 237 18.22 0.48 25.93
N SER A 238 17.08 1.05 25.53
CA SER A 238 15.81 1.01 26.27
C SER A 238 14.63 0.83 25.31
N ILE A 239 13.44 0.61 25.86
CA ILE A 239 12.17 0.54 25.11
C ILE A 239 11.21 1.64 25.59
N LEU A 240 10.22 2.02 24.77
CA LEU A 240 9.20 3.01 25.18
C LEU A 240 8.14 2.42 26.12
N GLY A 241 8.05 1.10 26.25
CA GLY A 241 7.04 0.44 27.08
C GLY A 241 5.63 0.83 26.64
N LYS A 242 4.79 1.25 27.58
CA LYS A 242 3.38 1.63 27.32
C LYS A 242 3.21 2.85 26.41
N ASP A 243 4.25 3.67 26.27
CA ASP A 243 4.22 4.90 25.46
C ASP A 243 4.53 4.61 23.98
N GLU A 244 4.86 3.36 23.64
CA GLU A 244 5.05 2.93 22.25
C GLU A 244 3.72 2.73 21.51
N GLY A 245 3.68 3.17 20.25
CA GLY A 245 2.60 2.88 19.31
C GLY A 245 2.78 1.55 18.55
N CYS A 246 1.86 1.28 17.63
CA CYS A 246 2.04 0.30 16.56
C CYS A 246 2.50 1.06 15.32
N THR A 247 3.37 0.46 14.51
CA THR A 247 3.80 1.02 13.22
C THR A 247 2.73 0.94 12.14
N GLY A 248 1.72 0.09 12.35
CA GLY A 248 0.71 -0.20 11.32
C GLY A 248 1.22 -1.15 10.22
N ASP A 249 2.40 -1.73 10.42
CA ASP A 249 2.96 -2.85 9.63
C ASP A 249 2.41 -4.20 10.13
#